data_AF-A0A852WZ59-F1
#
_entry.id   AF-A0A852WZ59-F1
#
_cell.length_a   1.000
_cell.length_b   1.000
_cell.length_c   1.000
_cell.angle_alpha   90.00
_cell.angle_beta   90.00
_cell.angle_gamma   90.00
#
_symmetry.space_group_name_H-M   'P 1'
#
loop_
_entity.id
_entity.type
_entity.pdbx_description
1 polymer ?
#
loop_
_entity_poly.entity_id
_entity_poly.type
_entity_poly.pdbx_seq_one_letter_code
_entity_poly.pdbx_strand_id
1 'polypeptide(L)'
;MSRRPATCLAAIGLLAVTACTGGSGEDITDSGTDGSSSSSSSTAEPTPPFDTASVPIFGGELTQDVSDEELQEALDDDRLPPGPTHGTTFEVMTNAITLQEPHDVMLFGDSMTQQGVDPARLGERLSEQAGEEVTVFDAASSRARWGINKMMVQHAINEDRLPKVAVVMISTRAPENDDFYSSEIQKTPFSHAVEGCDREISEQWTEADAEECRRDVDDLAYRFRDAEGRVERALAGEEMPQDIIVDEDSRLLDNGYLAHSSVSEAKARETGEKRATRGGVGWPHNEEQATGRFTEMVQMLKDEGVTVISAEIPYTPGYQDPLEREYPGYDERRQTAAANLADSAGIEHFPVDAFGDWWGDGSSRDEIHLAPEGAADFADQLVDDTPGFADAVTAGLE
;
A
#
# COMPACT_ATOMS: atom_id res chain seq x y z
N MET A 1 25.85 -44.62 43.34
CA MET A 1 25.86 -43.14 43.24
C MET A 1 24.80 -42.76 42.21
N SER A 2 23.57 -42.49 42.64
CA SER A 2 22.95 -41.15 42.86
C SER A 2 22.92 -40.27 41.61
N ARG A 3 21.83 -39.66 41.14
CA ARG A 3 20.37 -39.72 41.35
C ARG A 3 19.75 -39.08 40.09
N ARG A 4 18.48 -39.43 39.86
CA ARG A 4 17.49 -39.02 38.84
C ARG A 4 17.24 -37.47 38.69
N PRO A 5 16.40 -37.06 37.70
CA PRO A 5 16.33 -35.76 37.01
C PRO A 5 15.26 -34.80 37.57
N ALA A 6 15.09 -33.61 36.96
CA ALA A 6 13.89 -32.74 36.94
C ALA A 6 14.25 -31.40 36.27
N THR A 7 13.41 -30.52 35.72
CA THR A 7 12.04 -30.43 35.17
C THR A 7 11.91 -28.95 34.79
N CYS A 8 11.10 -28.65 33.77
CA CYS A 8 10.63 -27.35 33.30
C CYS A 8 10.35 -26.28 34.38
N LEU A 9 10.52 -25.01 34.01
CA LEU A 9 9.50 -23.98 34.26
C LEU A 9 9.69 -22.77 33.34
N ALA A 10 8.57 -22.38 32.74
CA ALA A 10 8.37 -21.23 31.88
C ALA A 10 8.58 -19.90 32.61
N ALA A 11 8.94 -18.87 31.86
CA ALA A 11 8.65 -17.49 32.20
C ALA A 11 8.25 -16.74 30.93
N ILE A 12 6.93 -16.66 30.74
CA ILE A 12 6.24 -15.69 29.91
C ILE A 12 6.49 -14.31 30.52
N GLY A 13 6.82 -13.33 29.69
CA GLY A 13 6.95 -11.93 30.08
C GLY A 13 6.52 -11.02 28.94
N LEU A 14 5.21 -10.71 28.94
CA LEU A 14 4.62 -9.60 28.20
C LEU A 14 5.42 -8.30 28.40
N LEU A 15 5.65 -7.57 27.31
CA LEU A 15 5.81 -6.11 27.34
C LEU A 15 4.84 -5.50 26.33
N ALA A 16 3.58 -5.43 26.75
CA ALA A 16 2.68 -4.39 26.30
C ALA A 16 2.98 -3.14 27.12
N VAL A 17 3.32 -2.03 26.49
CA VAL A 17 3.22 -0.70 27.10
C VAL A 17 2.30 0.13 26.22
N THR A 18 1.05 0.17 26.68
CA THR A 18 0.03 1.18 26.45
C THR A 18 0.58 2.60 26.54
N ALA A 19 0.30 3.43 25.54
CA ALA A 19 0.36 4.88 25.66
C ALA A 19 -1.03 5.46 25.36
N CYS A 20 -1.71 5.91 26.41
CA CYS A 20 -2.87 6.81 26.32
C CYS A 20 -2.95 7.67 27.58
N THR A 21 -3.25 8.97 27.37
CA THR A 21 -3.56 10.05 28.34
C THR A 21 -2.38 10.60 29.16
N GLY A 22 -2.12 11.91 29.30
CA GLY A 22 -2.81 13.14 28.90
C GLY A 22 -2.46 14.26 29.91
N GLY A 23 -2.39 15.52 29.46
CA GLY A 23 -2.72 16.69 30.29
C GLY A 23 -1.63 17.73 30.63
N SER A 24 -1.88 18.96 30.13
CA SER A 24 -1.59 20.31 30.70
C SER A 24 -0.12 20.69 30.97
N GLY A 25 0.43 21.82 30.54
CA GLY A 25 -0.12 23.13 30.17
C GLY A 25 0.65 24.19 30.96
N GLU A 26 1.24 25.20 30.31
CA GLU A 26 1.37 26.58 30.84
C GLU A 26 2.03 27.53 29.83
N ASP A 27 1.45 28.73 29.78
CA ASP A 27 1.69 29.91 28.98
C ASP A 27 3.13 30.45 28.97
N ILE A 28 3.58 31.01 27.83
CA ILE A 28 4.30 32.30 27.81
C ILE A 28 3.84 33.13 26.61
N THR A 29 3.35 34.33 26.92
CA THR A 29 2.92 35.41 26.03
C THR A 29 4.07 36.25 25.46
N ASP A 30 3.96 36.55 24.16
CA ASP A 30 4.03 37.87 23.48
C ASP A 30 5.28 38.78 23.58
N SER A 31 5.87 39.12 22.42
CA SER A 31 5.90 40.50 21.87
C SER A 31 6.89 40.71 20.70
N GLY A 32 6.37 41.22 19.56
CA GLY A 32 6.98 42.41 18.92
C GLY A 32 7.64 42.33 17.53
N THR A 33 6.82 42.57 16.49
CA THR A 33 6.99 43.49 15.34
C THR A 33 7.96 43.25 14.16
N ASP A 34 7.30 43.14 12.99
CA ASP A 34 7.46 43.83 11.69
C ASP A 34 8.71 43.63 10.81
N GLY A 35 8.46 43.02 9.64
CA GLY A 35 9.32 43.04 8.47
C GLY A 35 8.62 42.51 7.22
N SER A 36 7.73 43.33 6.63
CA SER A 36 7.09 43.04 5.33
C SER A 36 8.11 42.80 4.23
N SER A 37 7.95 41.69 3.51
CA SER A 37 8.43 41.52 2.14
C SER A 37 7.45 40.60 1.41
N SER A 38 6.98 41.10 0.27
CA SER A 38 5.88 40.58 -0.55
C SER A 38 6.20 39.24 -1.19
N SER A 39 5.41 38.22 -0.88
CA SER A 39 5.27 37.01 -1.69
C SER A 39 3.81 36.88 -2.14
N SER A 40 3.65 36.54 -3.41
CA SER A 40 2.38 36.30 -4.10
C SER A 40 1.62 35.16 -3.43
N SER A 41 0.50 35.50 -2.79
CA SER A 41 -0.44 34.55 -2.20
C SER A 41 -1.28 33.92 -3.32
N SER A 42 -0.96 32.68 -3.70
CA SER A 42 -1.99 31.72 -4.10
C SER A 42 -2.63 31.23 -2.80
N THR A 43 -3.80 31.77 -2.48
CA THR A 43 -4.63 31.30 -1.38
C THR A 43 -5.27 29.99 -1.85
N ALA A 44 -4.61 28.87 -1.61
CA ALA A 44 -5.30 27.59 -1.54
C ALA A 44 -6.32 27.72 -0.40
N GLU A 45 -7.60 27.50 -0.71
CA GLU A 45 -8.64 27.50 0.32
C GLU A 45 -8.30 26.42 1.35
N PRO A 46 -8.36 26.72 2.66
CA PRO A 46 -8.18 25.69 3.67
C PRO A 46 -9.32 24.67 3.53
N THR A 47 -8.94 23.41 3.30
CA THR A 47 -9.85 22.26 3.34
C THR A 47 -10.64 22.31 4.65
N PRO A 48 -11.98 22.23 4.63
CA PRO A 48 -12.77 22.28 5.85
C PRO A 48 -12.37 21.13 6.80
N PRO A 49 -12.39 21.34 8.13
CA PRO A 49 -12.09 20.29 9.09
C PRO A 49 -13.05 19.11 8.92
N PHE A 50 -12.49 17.91 8.80
CA PHE A 50 -13.26 16.68 8.56
C PHE A 50 -14.01 16.24 9.82
N ASP A 51 -15.25 15.78 9.62
CA ASP A 51 -16.08 15.22 10.68
C ASP A 51 -15.59 13.81 11.04
N THR A 52 -14.83 13.71 12.13
CA THR A 52 -14.31 12.46 12.68
C THR A 52 -15.38 11.53 13.25
N ALA A 53 -16.66 11.95 13.31
CA ALA A 53 -17.75 11.13 13.82
C ALA A 53 -18.16 9.97 12.91
N SER A 54 -17.59 9.90 11.69
CA SER A 54 -17.89 8.86 10.69
C SER A 54 -16.72 7.92 10.41
N VAL A 55 -15.59 8.05 11.13
CA VAL A 55 -14.49 7.11 11.02
C VAL A 55 -14.94 5.76 11.59
N PRO A 56 -15.00 4.69 10.80
CA PRO A 56 -15.34 3.40 11.34
C PRO A 56 -14.23 3.00 12.32
N ILE A 57 -14.60 2.85 13.59
CA ILE A 57 -13.74 2.18 14.54
C ILE A 57 -13.97 0.69 14.30
N PHE A 58 -13.05 0.07 13.56
CA PHE A 58 -13.00 -1.36 13.42
C PHE A 58 -12.50 -1.96 14.75
N GLY A 59 -13.29 -2.86 15.36
CA GLY A 59 -12.84 -3.64 16.52
C GLY A 59 -13.95 -4.13 17.44
N GLY A 60 -14.06 -5.45 17.56
CA GLY A 60 -14.98 -6.16 18.48
C GLY A 60 -15.05 -7.65 18.11
N GLU A 61 -15.18 -8.54 19.12
CA GLU A 61 -15.62 -9.92 18.88
C GLU A 61 -17.04 -9.89 18.29
N LEU A 62 -17.43 -10.87 17.48
CA LEU A 62 -18.83 -11.02 17.08
C LEU A 62 -19.72 -10.99 18.32
N THR A 63 -20.52 -9.93 18.46
CA THR A 63 -21.32 -9.70 19.67
C THR A 63 -22.68 -10.38 19.63
N GLN A 64 -23.03 -10.97 18.47
CA GLN A 64 -24.33 -11.55 18.18
C GLN A 64 -24.16 -12.97 17.61
N ASP A 65 -25.10 -13.86 17.91
CA ASP A 65 -25.20 -15.15 17.24
C ASP A 65 -25.62 -14.90 15.79
N VAL A 66 -24.68 -14.97 14.85
CA VAL A 66 -24.91 -14.84 13.40
C VAL A 66 -24.79 -16.21 12.76
N SER A 67 -25.75 -16.56 11.91
CA SER A 67 -25.73 -17.84 11.17
C SER A 67 -24.83 -17.78 9.94
N ASP A 68 -24.31 -18.94 9.52
CA ASP A 68 -23.57 -19.05 8.26
C ASP A 68 -24.41 -18.62 7.06
N GLU A 69 -25.74 -18.85 7.09
CA GLU A 69 -26.63 -18.38 6.03
C GLU A 69 -26.71 -16.85 5.94
N GLU A 70 -26.72 -16.13 7.07
CA GLU A 70 -26.72 -14.66 7.10
C GLU A 70 -25.39 -14.09 6.60
N LEU A 71 -24.27 -14.74 6.93
CA LEU A 71 -22.94 -14.36 6.45
C LEU A 71 -22.79 -14.62 4.95
N GLN A 72 -23.29 -15.75 4.47
CA GLN A 72 -23.27 -16.07 3.04
C GLN A 72 -24.14 -15.09 2.25
N GLU A 73 -25.33 -14.73 2.74
CA GLU A 73 -26.16 -13.71 2.10
C GLU A 73 -25.45 -12.34 2.06
N ALA A 74 -24.74 -11.96 3.13
CA ALA A 74 -23.96 -10.73 3.15
C ALA A 74 -22.77 -10.75 2.17
N LEU A 75 -22.11 -11.89 1.99
CA LEU A 75 -21.06 -12.07 0.99
C LEU A 75 -21.61 -12.00 -0.43
N ASP A 76 -22.69 -12.73 -0.71
CA ASP A 76 -23.31 -12.80 -2.04
C ASP A 76 -23.88 -11.43 -2.50
N ASP A 77 -24.23 -10.57 -1.55
CA ASP A 77 -24.70 -9.20 -1.79
C ASP A 77 -23.57 -8.14 -1.79
N ASP A 78 -22.30 -8.54 -1.73
CA ASP A 78 -21.13 -7.65 -1.61
C ASP A 78 -21.18 -6.70 -0.40
N ARG A 79 -21.96 -7.06 0.64
CA ARG A 79 -22.08 -6.30 1.90
C ARG A 79 -20.97 -6.65 2.90
N LEU A 80 -20.19 -7.68 2.62
CA LEU A 80 -19.08 -8.14 3.45
C LEU A 80 -17.91 -8.56 2.53
N PRO A 81 -16.65 -8.22 2.82
CA PRO A 81 -15.53 -8.69 2.02
C PRO A 81 -15.32 -10.18 2.21
N PRO A 82 -14.55 -10.87 1.33
CA PRO A 82 -14.29 -12.31 1.43
C PRO A 82 -13.72 -12.77 2.78
N GLY A 83 -13.05 -11.89 3.52
CA GLY A 83 -12.57 -12.10 4.88
C GLY A 83 -11.80 -10.88 5.43
N PRO A 84 -11.53 -10.82 6.75
CA PRO A 84 -10.65 -9.83 7.33
C PRO A 84 -9.26 -9.81 6.69
N THR A 85 -8.73 -8.61 6.44
CA THR A 85 -7.40 -8.38 5.88
C THR A 85 -6.39 -7.92 6.94
N HIS A 86 -5.16 -7.61 6.54
CA HIS A 86 -4.09 -7.20 7.46
C HIS A 86 -4.13 -5.74 7.90
N GLY A 87 -5.16 -4.99 7.48
CA GLY A 87 -5.33 -3.62 7.90
C GLY A 87 -6.47 -2.96 7.16
N THR A 88 -7.11 -1.99 7.83
CA THR A 88 -8.29 -1.30 7.32
C THR A 88 -8.08 -0.67 5.94
N THR A 89 -6.91 -0.07 5.70
CA THR A 89 -6.57 0.50 4.39
C THR A 89 -6.64 -0.55 3.29
N PHE A 90 -6.09 -1.74 3.53
CA PHE A 90 -6.09 -2.83 2.55
C PHE A 90 -7.50 -3.35 2.28
N GLU A 91 -8.30 -3.49 3.33
CA GLU A 91 -9.69 -3.90 3.21
C GLU A 91 -10.53 -2.92 2.39
N VAL A 92 -10.37 -1.62 2.62
CA VAL A 92 -11.09 -0.59 1.87
C VAL A 92 -10.72 -0.62 0.40
N MET A 93 -9.45 -0.85 0.07
CA MET A 93 -9.02 -1.05 -1.32
C MET A 93 -9.62 -2.32 -1.94
N THR A 94 -9.68 -3.43 -1.20
CA THR A 94 -10.32 -4.65 -1.72
C THR A 94 -11.82 -4.46 -1.95
N ASN A 95 -12.51 -3.71 -1.08
CA ASN A 95 -13.91 -3.36 -1.26
C ASN A 95 -14.10 -2.46 -2.48
N ALA A 96 -13.22 -1.48 -2.68
CA ALA A 96 -13.28 -0.58 -3.83
C ALA A 96 -13.14 -1.36 -5.15
N ILE A 97 -12.23 -2.32 -5.23
CA ILE A 97 -12.09 -3.21 -6.41
C ILE A 97 -13.37 -3.99 -6.69
N THR A 98 -13.95 -4.64 -5.68
CA THR A 98 -15.16 -5.46 -5.84
C THR A 98 -16.35 -4.61 -6.31
N LEU A 99 -16.55 -3.46 -5.68
CA LEU A 99 -17.77 -2.65 -5.80
C LEU A 99 -17.74 -1.65 -6.96
N GLN A 100 -16.58 -1.32 -7.51
CA GLN A 100 -16.45 -0.39 -8.64
C GLN A 100 -16.41 -1.15 -9.97
N GLU A 101 -16.65 -0.43 -11.06
CA GLU A 101 -16.36 -0.94 -12.40
C GLU A 101 -14.83 -1.14 -12.58
N PRO A 102 -14.40 -2.07 -13.44
CA PRO A 102 -12.98 -2.23 -13.77
C PRO A 102 -12.36 -0.92 -14.24
N HIS A 103 -11.20 -0.58 -13.68
CA HIS A 103 -10.41 0.59 -14.11
C HIS A 103 -9.56 0.24 -15.32
N ASP A 104 -9.29 1.21 -16.20
CA ASP A 104 -8.45 1.00 -17.37
C ASP A 104 -7.00 0.66 -17.00
N VAL A 105 -6.50 1.31 -15.95
CA VAL A 105 -5.15 1.14 -15.41
C VAL A 105 -5.21 0.80 -13.93
N MET A 106 -4.43 -0.18 -13.48
CA MET A 106 -4.13 -0.37 -12.05
C MET A 106 -2.64 -0.23 -11.76
N LEU A 107 -2.34 0.50 -10.69
CA LEU A 107 -0.99 0.61 -10.14
C LEU A 107 -0.76 -0.48 -9.10
N PHE A 108 0.37 -1.16 -9.20
CA PHE A 108 0.84 -2.11 -8.19
C PHE A 108 2.16 -1.61 -7.60
N GLY A 109 2.40 -1.86 -6.31
CA GLY A 109 3.59 -1.35 -5.64
C GLY A 109 3.52 -1.45 -4.12
N ASP A 110 4.23 -0.56 -3.44
CA ASP A 110 4.25 -0.47 -1.98
C ASP A 110 3.71 0.88 -1.47
N SER A 111 3.98 1.23 -0.21
CA SER A 111 3.54 2.51 0.36
C SER A 111 4.05 3.73 -0.39
N MET A 112 5.20 3.63 -1.07
CA MET A 112 5.73 4.73 -1.89
C MET A 112 4.83 4.96 -3.08
N THR A 113 4.35 3.90 -3.75
CA THR A 113 3.39 4.00 -4.84
C THR A 113 2.04 4.54 -4.35
N GLN A 114 1.49 3.94 -3.28
CA GLN A 114 0.18 4.27 -2.73
C GLN A 114 -0.02 5.76 -2.41
N GLN A 115 1.09 6.42 -2.05
CA GLN A 115 1.13 7.83 -1.67
C GLN A 115 1.82 8.70 -2.74
N GLY A 116 2.49 8.07 -3.70
CA GLY A 116 3.44 8.71 -4.59
C GLY A 116 2.95 8.93 -6.01
N VAL A 117 1.89 8.27 -6.44
CA VAL A 117 1.27 8.51 -7.74
C VAL A 117 -0.18 8.88 -7.50
N ASP A 118 -0.58 10.11 -7.83
CA ASP A 118 -2.00 10.49 -7.78
C ASP A 118 -2.74 9.83 -8.97
N PRO A 119 -3.66 8.88 -8.73
CA PRO A 119 -4.35 8.16 -9.81
C PRO A 119 -5.29 9.08 -10.60
N ALA A 120 -5.91 10.07 -9.96
CA ALA A 120 -6.80 11.00 -10.64
C ALA A 120 -6.00 11.89 -11.60
N ARG A 121 -4.84 12.39 -11.15
CA ARG A 121 -3.95 13.15 -12.01
C ARG A 121 -3.37 12.29 -13.14
N LEU A 122 -2.90 11.09 -12.84
CA LEU A 122 -2.37 10.19 -13.87
C LEU A 122 -3.43 9.86 -14.92
N GLY A 123 -4.67 9.57 -14.49
CA GLY A 123 -5.80 9.32 -15.39
C GLY A 123 -6.14 10.52 -16.27
N GLU A 124 -6.13 11.74 -15.72
CA GLU A 124 -6.30 12.98 -16.49
C GLU A 124 -5.24 13.10 -17.60
N ARG A 125 -3.96 12.92 -17.25
CA ARG A 125 -2.85 13.04 -18.21
C ARG A 125 -2.87 11.96 -19.28
N LEU A 126 -3.20 10.72 -18.91
CA LEU A 126 -3.35 9.63 -19.87
C LEU A 126 -4.56 9.84 -20.78
N SER A 127 -5.66 10.39 -20.26
CA SER A 127 -6.85 10.73 -21.04
C SER A 127 -6.55 11.77 -22.11
N GLU A 128 -5.75 12.77 -21.79
CA GLU A 128 -5.28 13.79 -22.75
C GLU A 128 -4.48 13.16 -23.91
N GLN A 129 -3.67 12.14 -23.63
CA GLN A 129 -2.86 11.44 -24.63
C GLN A 129 -3.67 10.45 -25.47
N ALA A 130 -4.53 9.66 -24.83
CA ALA A 130 -5.37 8.66 -25.47
C ALA A 130 -6.51 9.29 -26.31
N GLY A 131 -6.97 10.49 -25.92
CA GLY A 131 -8.11 11.16 -26.53
C GLY A 131 -9.47 10.59 -26.10
N GLU A 132 -9.49 9.74 -25.09
CA GLU A 132 -10.67 9.21 -24.41
C GLU A 132 -10.44 9.16 -22.88
N GLU A 133 -11.50 8.92 -22.11
CA GLU A 133 -11.40 8.85 -20.65
C GLU A 133 -10.62 7.60 -20.22
N VAL A 134 -9.61 7.79 -19.37
CA VAL A 134 -8.79 6.73 -18.78
C VAL A 134 -8.93 6.79 -17.26
N THR A 135 -9.40 5.69 -16.67
CA THR A 135 -9.54 5.53 -15.22
C THR A 135 -8.33 4.81 -14.63
N VAL A 136 -7.88 5.27 -13.46
CA VAL A 136 -6.70 4.69 -12.78
C VAL A 136 -7.05 4.39 -11.33
N PHE A 137 -6.69 3.19 -10.90
CA PHE A 137 -6.81 2.75 -9.51
C PHE A 137 -5.46 2.37 -8.94
N ASP A 138 -5.21 2.76 -7.69
CA ASP A 138 -4.00 2.41 -6.95
C ASP A 138 -4.24 1.17 -6.09
N ALA A 139 -3.78 0.01 -6.58
CA ALA A 139 -3.81 -1.24 -5.83
C ALA A 139 -2.55 -1.45 -4.97
N ALA A 140 -1.65 -0.47 -4.88
CA ALA A 140 -0.50 -0.53 -4.00
C ALA A 140 -0.93 -0.37 -2.54
N SER A 141 -0.19 -0.99 -1.63
CA SER A 141 -0.50 -0.93 -0.20
C SER A 141 0.73 -0.72 0.67
N SER A 142 0.50 -0.20 1.86
CA SER A 142 1.57 -0.08 2.85
C SER A 142 2.21 -1.43 3.15
N ARG A 143 3.56 -1.44 3.18
CA ARG A 143 4.40 -2.64 3.34
C ARG A 143 4.16 -3.74 2.29
N ALA A 144 3.38 -3.47 1.24
CA ALA A 144 3.22 -4.43 0.17
C ALA A 144 4.56 -4.72 -0.48
N ARG A 145 4.84 -6.00 -0.59
CA ARG A 145 5.86 -6.56 -1.49
C ARG A 145 5.12 -7.41 -2.50
N TRP A 146 5.85 -8.20 -3.28
CA TRP A 146 5.26 -8.89 -4.42
C TRP A 146 4.24 -9.97 -4.05
N GLY A 147 4.30 -10.58 -2.86
CA GLY A 147 3.28 -11.52 -2.38
C GLY A 147 1.93 -10.85 -2.12
N ILE A 148 1.93 -9.65 -1.53
CA ILE A 148 0.69 -8.88 -1.32
C ILE A 148 0.14 -8.38 -2.65
N ASN A 149 0.99 -7.88 -3.55
CA ASN A 149 0.55 -7.46 -4.89
C ASN A 149 0.01 -8.66 -5.71
N LYS A 150 0.66 -9.82 -5.64
CA LYS A 150 0.16 -11.07 -6.22
C LYS A 150 -1.21 -11.45 -5.68
N MET A 151 -1.41 -11.37 -4.37
CA MET A 151 -2.70 -11.63 -3.74
C MET A 151 -3.77 -10.63 -4.22
N MET A 152 -3.42 -9.35 -4.42
CA MET A 152 -4.33 -8.36 -5.01
C MET A 152 -4.67 -8.66 -6.47
N VAL A 153 -3.71 -9.11 -7.28
CA VAL A 153 -3.98 -9.59 -8.65
C VAL A 153 -4.94 -10.79 -8.61
N GLN A 154 -4.71 -11.77 -7.73
CA GLN A 154 -5.61 -12.92 -7.59
C GLN A 154 -7.03 -12.49 -7.18
N HIS A 155 -7.14 -11.52 -6.28
CA HIS A 155 -8.44 -10.93 -5.91
C HIS A 155 -9.12 -10.29 -7.12
N ALA A 156 -8.43 -9.42 -7.86
CA ALA A 156 -8.98 -8.78 -9.05
C ALA A 156 -9.38 -9.77 -10.16
N ILE A 157 -8.68 -10.91 -10.29
CA ILE A 157 -9.09 -12.02 -11.16
C ILE A 157 -10.40 -12.63 -10.69
N ASN A 158 -10.49 -12.96 -9.40
CA ASN A 158 -11.68 -13.61 -8.82
C ASN A 158 -12.94 -12.73 -8.95
N GLU A 159 -12.77 -11.41 -8.89
CA GLU A 159 -13.85 -10.42 -8.99
C GLU A 159 -14.20 -10.02 -10.44
N ASP A 160 -13.46 -10.51 -11.45
CA ASP A 160 -13.59 -10.03 -12.85
C ASP A 160 -13.41 -8.50 -12.96
N ARG A 161 -12.32 -8.02 -12.34
CA ARG A 161 -11.98 -6.59 -12.19
C ARG A 161 -10.59 -6.22 -12.68
N LEU A 162 -9.97 -7.08 -13.49
CA LEU A 162 -8.64 -6.79 -14.04
C LEU A 162 -8.63 -5.53 -14.92
N PRO A 163 -7.54 -4.75 -14.90
CA PRO A 163 -7.39 -3.61 -15.79
C PRO A 163 -7.00 -4.06 -17.20
N LYS A 164 -7.04 -3.13 -18.16
CA LYS A 164 -6.38 -3.34 -19.47
C LYS A 164 -4.87 -3.24 -19.33
N VAL A 165 -4.40 -2.32 -18.48
CA VAL A 165 -2.98 -2.08 -18.22
C VAL A 165 -2.66 -2.18 -16.73
N ALA A 166 -1.68 -3.00 -16.38
CA ALA A 166 -1.08 -3.02 -15.05
C ALA A 166 0.27 -2.29 -15.08
N VAL A 167 0.39 -1.24 -14.28
CA VAL A 167 1.66 -0.52 -14.09
C VAL A 167 2.27 -0.97 -12.77
N VAL A 168 3.36 -1.72 -12.85
CA VAL A 168 4.08 -2.21 -11.68
C VAL A 168 5.16 -1.20 -11.28
N MET A 169 4.87 -0.41 -10.25
CA MET A 169 5.77 0.60 -9.70
C MET A 169 6.79 -0.05 -8.77
N ILE A 170 8.05 -0.08 -9.21
CA ILE A 170 9.16 -0.69 -8.49
C ILE A 170 9.81 0.37 -7.58
N SER A 171 9.62 0.23 -6.28
CA SER A 171 10.35 1.01 -5.28
C SER A 171 11.74 0.39 -5.01
N THR A 172 12.64 1.18 -4.43
CA THR A 172 14.03 0.78 -4.16
C THR A 172 14.22 -0.57 -3.47
N ARG A 173 13.29 -0.94 -2.60
CA ARG A 173 13.38 -2.13 -1.73
C ARG A 173 12.32 -3.17 -2.06
N ALA A 174 11.47 -2.92 -3.05
CA ALA A 174 10.46 -3.87 -3.49
C ALA A 174 11.05 -5.22 -3.95
N PRO A 175 12.22 -5.29 -4.63
CA PRO A 175 12.82 -6.56 -5.05
C PRO A 175 13.43 -7.43 -3.93
N GLU A 176 13.31 -7.03 -2.67
CA GLU A 176 13.91 -7.72 -1.52
C GLU A 176 12.91 -8.59 -0.75
N ASN A 177 13.36 -9.19 0.37
CA ASN A 177 12.57 -10.15 1.14
C ASN A 177 11.12 -9.70 1.40
N ASP A 178 10.22 -10.68 1.33
CA ASP A 178 8.79 -10.56 1.44
C ASP A 178 8.29 -11.34 2.69
N ASP A 179 8.99 -11.06 3.80
CA ASP A 179 8.72 -11.62 5.12
C ASP A 179 7.35 -11.21 5.64
N PHE A 180 6.93 -9.96 5.39
CA PHE A 180 5.64 -9.46 5.90
C PHE A 180 4.47 -10.26 5.34
N TYR A 181 4.47 -10.54 4.02
CA TYR A 181 3.50 -11.48 3.46
C TYR A 181 3.65 -12.87 4.09
N SER A 182 4.87 -13.42 4.11
CA SER A 182 5.10 -14.81 4.51
C SER A 182 4.81 -15.10 5.98
N SER A 183 4.97 -14.11 6.86
CA SER A 183 4.81 -14.27 8.30
C SER A 183 3.45 -13.82 8.81
N GLU A 184 2.84 -12.82 8.18
CA GLU A 184 1.59 -12.21 8.65
C GLU A 184 0.47 -12.35 7.61
N ILE A 185 0.64 -11.80 6.40
CA ILE A 185 -0.52 -11.63 5.49
C ILE A 185 -1.02 -12.94 4.91
N GLN A 186 -0.13 -13.86 4.57
CA GLN A 186 -0.50 -15.13 3.95
C GLN A 186 -1.38 -16.01 4.85
N LYS A 187 -1.51 -15.65 6.13
CA LYS A 187 -2.28 -16.37 7.16
C LYS A 187 -3.60 -15.68 7.50
N THR A 188 -3.92 -14.58 6.82
CA THR A 188 -5.17 -13.85 7.05
C THR A 188 -6.34 -14.59 6.41
N PRO A 189 -7.56 -14.49 6.97
CA PRO A 189 -8.76 -15.07 6.36
C PRO A 189 -8.98 -14.61 4.92
N PHE A 190 -8.67 -13.35 4.60
CA PHE A 190 -8.71 -12.85 3.23
C PHE A 190 -7.79 -13.64 2.29
N SER A 191 -6.51 -13.83 2.66
CA SER A 191 -5.56 -14.63 1.88
C SER A 191 -6.03 -16.08 1.71
N HIS A 192 -6.62 -16.67 2.75
CA HIS A 192 -7.19 -18.02 2.69
C HIS A 192 -8.35 -18.12 1.69
N ALA A 193 -9.24 -17.14 1.67
CA ALA A 193 -10.37 -17.09 0.75
C ALA A 193 -9.93 -16.84 -0.71
N VAL A 194 -8.92 -15.98 -0.92
CA VAL A 194 -8.48 -15.56 -2.27
C VAL A 194 -7.52 -16.56 -2.91
N GLU A 195 -6.52 -17.03 -2.17
CA GLU A 195 -5.44 -17.87 -2.72
C GLU A 195 -5.65 -19.36 -2.43
N GLY A 196 -6.61 -19.70 -1.56
CA GLY A 196 -6.92 -21.07 -1.18
C GLY A 196 -5.89 -21.71 -0.23
N CYS A 197 -6.19 -22.95 0.18
CA CYS A 197 -5.45 -23.69 1.21
C CYS A 197 -4.42 -24.69 0.68
N ASP A 198 -4.42 -24.96 -0.63
CA ASP A 198 -3.55 -25.95 -1.28
C ASP A 198 -2.14 -25.38 -1.52
N ARG A 199 -1.46 -25.05 -0.43
CA ARG A 199 -0.08 -24.52 -0.44
C ARG A 199 0.90 -25.55 0.10
N GLU A 200 2.11 -25.58 -0.45
CA GLU A 200 3.15 -26.53 -0.02
C GLU A 200 3.56 -26.25 1.45
N ILE A 201 3.65 -27.33 2.25
CA ILE A 201 4.08 -27.23 3.64
C ILE A 201 5.56 -26.82 3.70
N SER A 202 5.84 -25.77 4.46
CA SER A 202 7.16 -25.12 4.58
C SER A 202 7.38 -24.58 5.99
N GLU A 203 8.50 -23.88 6.23
CA GLU A 203 8.74 -23.18 7.50
C GLU A 203 7.75 -22.02 7.72
N GLN A 204 7.24 -21.43 6.63
CA GLN A 204 6.30 -20.30 6.66
C GLN A 204 4.83 -20.74 6.63
N TRP A 205 4.53 -21.93 6.08
CA TRP A 205 3.19 -22.50 5.97
C TRP A 205 3.14 -23.93 6.51
N THR A 206 2.59 -24.11 7.71
CA THR A 206 2.58 -25.38 8.45
C THR A 206 1.28 -26.15 8.26
N GLU A 207 1.24 -27.42 8.72
CA GLU A 207 -0.01 -28.21 8.75
C GLU A 207 -1.11 -27.53 9.59
N ALA A 208 -0.72 -26.76 10.62
CA ALA A 208 -1.65 -26.01 11.44
C ALA A 208 -2.24 -24.81 10.67
N ASP A 209 -1.41 -24.08 9.92
CA ASP A 209 -1.87 -22.98 9.06
C ASP A 209 -2.84 -23.52 7.98
N ALA A 210 -2.54 -24.68 7.39
CA ALA A 210 -3.44 -25.35 6.43
C ALA A 210 -4.75 -25.85 7.04
N GLU A 211 -4.76 -26.20 8.34
CA GLU A 211 -6.00 -26.54 9.06
C GLU A 211 -6.81 -25.29 9.40
N GLU A 212 -6.16 -24.20 9.79
CA GLU A 212 -6.80 -22.91 10.03
C GLU A 212 -7.42 -22.35 8.75
N CYS A 213 -6.70 -22.37 7.64
CA CYS A 213 -7.25 -21.99 6.32
C CYS A 213 -8.50 -22.78 5.95
N ARG A 214 -8.49 -24.11 6.15
CA ARG A 214 -9.68 -24.93 5.88
C ARG A 214 -10.86 -24.54 6.77
N ARG A 215 -10.61 -24.17 8.03
CA ARG A 215 -11.68 -23.68 8.91
C ARG A 215 -12.21 -22.32 8.45
N ASP A 216 -11.35 -21.40 8.07
CA ASP A 216 -11.79 -20.12 7.48
C ASP A 216 -12.64 -20.37 6.23
N VAL A 217 -12.28 -21.35 5.40
CA VAL A 217 -13.04 -21.69 4.18
C VAL A 217 -14.37 -22.37 4.51
N ASP A 218 -14.39 -23.33 5.43
CA ASP A 218 -15.55 -24.19 5.71
C ASP A 218 -16.57 -23.60 6.71
N ASP A 219 -16.16 -22.65 7.56
CA ASP A 219 -16.97 -22.08 8.66
C ASP A 219 -16.92 -20.54 8.60
N LEU A 220 -17.99 -19.92 8.08
CA LEU A 220 -18.04 -18.47 7.90
C LEU A 220 -18.09 -17.74 9.24
N ALA A 221 -18.82 -18.27 10.22
CA ALA A 221 -18.83 -17.72 11.56
C ALA A 221 -17.42 -17.71 12.18
N TYR A 222 -16.62 -18.75 11.94
CA TYR A 222 -15.21 -18.77 12.33
C TYR A 222 -14.39 -17.71 11.58
N ARG A 223 -14.54 -17.62 10.26
CA ARG A 223 -13.82 -16.65 9.41
C ARG A 223 -14.01 -15.21 9.89
N PHE A 224 -15.23 -14.87 10.28
CA PHE A 224 -15.62 -13.51 10.68
C PHE A 224 -15.72 -13.31 12.19
N ARG A 225 -15.25 -14.25 13.03
CA ARG A 225 -15.35 -14.13 14.50
C ARG A 225 -14.71 -12.87 15.07
N ASP A 226 -13.67 -12.39 14.39
CA ASP A 226 -12.90 -11.19 14.71
C ASP A 226 -13.11 -10.13 13.61
N ALA A 227 -14.30 -10.08 13.01
CA ALA A 227 -14.61 -9.15 11.93
C ALA A 227 -14.83 -7.71 12.39
N GLU A 228 -14.43 -7.32 13.60
CA GLU A 228 -14.24 -5.92 13.97
C GLU A 228 -15.47 -4.99 13.74
N GLY A 229 -16.69 -5.49 13.88
CA GLY A 229 -17.93 -4.72 13.65
C GLY A 229 -18.46 -4.75 12.21
N ARG A 230 -17.73 -5.38 11.28
CA ARG A 230 -18.09 -5.45 9.85
C ARG A 230 -19.34 -6.27 9.61
N VAL A 231 -19.48 -7.38 10.33
CA VAL A 231 -20.69 -8.21 10.25
C VAL A 231 -21.90 -7.43 10.73
N GLU A 232 -21.80 -6.72 11.86
CA GLU A 232 -22.90 -5.89 12.36
C GLU A 232 -23.33 -4.81 11.35
N ARG A 233 -22.37 -4.14 10.68
CA ARG A 233 -22.66 -3.16 9.62
C ARG A 233 -23.32 -3.80 8.41
N ALA A 234 -22.76 -4.91 7.93
CA ALA A 234 -23.29 -5.65 6.79
C ALA A 234 -24.75 -6.08 7.05
N LEU A 235 -25.04 -6.62 8.24
CA LEU A 235 -26.39 -7.03 8.66
C LEU A 235 -27.33 -5.84 8.88
N ALA A 236 -26.82 -4.67 9.24
CA ALA A 236 -27.59 -3.43 9.30
C ALA A 236 -27.90 -2.84 7.91
N GLY A 237 -27.34 -3.41 6.84
CA GLY A 237 -27.48 -2.92 5.47
C GLY A 237 -26.70 -1.63 5.22
N GLU A 238 -25.64 -1.38 6.00
CA GLU A 238 -24.73 -0.27 5.76
C GLU A 238 -23.79 -0.58 4.60
N GLU A 239 -23.52 0.42 3.76
CA GLU A 239 -22.58 0.29 2.66
C GLU A 239 -21.14 0.10 3.19
N MET A 240 -20.38 -0.73 2.50
CA MET A 240 -18.97 -0.94 2.77
C MET A 240 -18.19 0.33 2.43
N PRO A 241 -17.27 0.79 3.28
CA PRO A 241 -16.46 1.97 2.98
C PRO A 241 -15.53 1.67 1.80
N GLN A 242 -15.54 2.59 0.83
CA GLN A 242 -14.54 2.68 -0.23
C GLN A 242 -13.49 3.75 0.10
N ASP A 243 -13.73 4.56 1.12
CA ASP A 243 -12.80 5.55 1.64
C ASP A 243 -12.75 5.50 3.18
N ILE A 244 -11.61 5.87 3.77
CA ILE A 244 -11.46 5.93 5.22
C ILE A 244 -10.54 7.07 5.63
N ILE A 245 -10.83 7.65 6.80
CA ILE A 245 -9.86 8.48 7.52
C ILE A 245 -8.94 7.52 8.30
N VAL A 246 -7.63 7.59 8.02
CA VAL A 246 -6.62 6.74 8.65
C VAL A 246 -6.10 7.38 9.94
N ASP A 247 -5.88 8.69 9.92
CA ASP A 247 -5.52 9.52 11.07
C ASP A 247 -6.00 10.97 10.83
N GLU A 248 -5.69 11.89 11.75
CA GLU A 248 -6.19 13.28 11.73
C GLU A 248 -5.96 14.01 10.39
N ASP A 249 -4.86 13.70 9.70
CA ASP A 249 -4.44 14.38 8.47
C ASP A 249 -4.42 13.45 7.25
N SER A 250 -5.00 12.25 7.36
CA SER A 250 -4.79 11.17 6.42
C SER A 250 -6.08 10.52 5.96
N ARG A 251 -6.25 10.35 4.65
CA ARG A 251 -7.43 9.73 4.06
C ARG A 251 -7.06 8.80 2.91
N LEU A 252 -7.57 7.58 2.97
CA LEU A 252 -7.60 6.68 1.82
C LEU A 252 -8.83 7.02 0.98
N LEU A 253 -8.62 7.26 -0.31
CA LEU A 253 -9.66 7.52 -1.29
C LEU A 253 -10.15 6.21 -1.93
N ASP A 254 -11.29 6.30 -2.60
CA ASP A 254 -11.97 5.21 -3.30
C ASP A 254 -11.21 4.70 -4.53
N ASN A 255 -10.25 5.47 -5.04
CA ASN A 255 -9.31 5.03 -6.06
C ASN A 255 -8.02 4.41 -5.48
N GLY A 256 -7.98 4.12 -4.17
CA GLY A 256 -6.83 3.52 -3.49
C GLY A 256 -5.70 4.47 -3.10
N TYR A 257 -5.77 5.74 -3.52
CA TYR A 257 -4.77 6.75 -3.18
C TYR A 257 -4.85 7.15 -1.70
N LEU A 258 -3.70 7.21 -1.03
CA LEU A 258 -3.62 7.60 0.37
C LEU A 258 -3.11 9.04 0.50
N ALA A 259 -4.04 9.98 0.63
CA ALA A 259 -3.78 11.41 0.76
C ALA A 259 -3.40 11.81 2.20
N HIS A 260 -2.44 12.72 2.33
CA HIS A 260 -1.83 13.10 3.61
C HIS A 260 -1.40 14.56 3.66
N SER A 261 -1.18 15.09 4.86
CA SER A 261 -0.52 16.38 5.05
C SER A 261 0.95 16.35 4.60
N SER A 262 1.44 17.49 4.13
CA SER A 262 2.81 17.68 3.68
C SER A 262 3.72 18.25 4.75
N VAL A 263 5.03 18.10 4.53
CA VAL A 263 6.09 18.74 5.31
C VAL A 263 6.93 19.68 4.44
N SER A 264 7.68 20.58 5.08
CA SER A 264 8.65 21.40 4.36
C SER A 264 9.83 20.56 3.84
N GLU A 265 10.47 21.02 2.78
CA GLU A 265 11.68 20.41 2.22
C GLU A 265 12.76 20.27 3.30
N ALA A 266 12.95 21.31 4.10
CA ALA A 266 13.91 21.30 5.21
C ALA A 266 13.63 20.18 6.20
N LYS A 267 12.35 19.88 6.46
CA LYS A 267 11.95 18.79 7.37
C LYS A 267 12.17 17.42 6.74
N ALA A 268 11.81 17.24 5.47
CA ALA A 268 12.06 16.01 4.72
C ALA A 268 13.57 15.70 4.65
N ARG A 269 14.41 16.71 4.40
CA ARG A 269 15.88 16.57 4.43
C ARG A 269 16.42 16.23 5.82
N GLU A 270 15.95 16.91 6.87
CA GLU A 270 16.38 16.63 8.25
C GLU A 270 16.09 15.16 8.65
N THR A 271 14.91 14.67 8.29
CA THR A 271 14.48 13.29 8.60
C THR A 271 15.23 12.27 7.74
N GLY A 272 15.41 12.54 6.46
CA GLY A 272 16.23 11.72 5.55
C GLY A 272 17.68 11.58 5.99
N GLU A 273 18.34 12.66 6.41
CA GLU A 273 19.70 12.62 6.95
C GLU A 273 19.80 11.77 8.23
N LYS A 274 18.84 11.93 9.15
CA LYS A 274 18.77 11.12 10.37
C LYS A 274 18.55 9.64 10.05
N ARG A 275 17.76 9.34 9.02
CA ARG A 275 17.52 7.97 8.57
C ARG A 275 18.76 7.36 7.94
N ALA A 276 19.42 8.08 7.03
CA ALA A 276 20.63 7.60 6.36
C ALA A 276 21.76 7.29 7.36
N THR A 277 21.86 8.07 8.44
CA THR A 277 22.92 7.94 9.46
C THR A 277 22.65 6.88 10.55
N ARG A 278 21.40 6.42 10.75
CA ARG A 278 21.01 5.52 11.85
C ARG A 278 21.42 4.05 11.67
N GLY A 279 21.93 3.66 10.51
CA GLY A 279 22.36 2.30 10.21
C GLY A 279 21.97 1.95 8.79
N GLY A 280 22.94 1.43 8.02
CA GLY A 280 22.82 1.23 6.59
C GLY A 280 21.56 0.47 6.21
N VAL A 281 20.80 1.02 5.27
CA VAL A 281 19.57 0.44 4.75
C VAL A 281 19.76 -0.85 3.97
N GLY A 282 20.95 -1.43 3.95
CA GLY A 282 21.34 -2.48 3.01
C GLY A 282 21.55 -1.92 1.61
N TRP A 283 22.14 -2.71 0.73
CA TRP A 283 22.21 -2.35 -0.69
C TRP A 283 20.97 -2.89 -1.41
N PRO A 284 20.38 -2.15 -2.35
CA PRO A 284 19.33 -2.67 -3.22
C PRO A 284 19.82 -3.94 -3.92
N HIS A 285 19.01 -4.99 -3.90
CA HIS A 285 19.28 -6.26 -4.56
C HIS A 285 17.98 -7.03 -4.81
N ASN A 286 18.05 -8.01 -5.70
CA ASN A 286 16.95 -8.92 -5.97
C ASN A 286 17.12 -10.18 -5.14
N GLU A 287 16.14 -10.48 -4.28
CA GLU A 287 16.05 -11.77 -3.62
C GLU A 287 15.28 -12.77 -4.49
N GLU A 288 15.66 -14.05 -4.44
CA GLU A 288 15.07 -15.11 -5.28
C GLU A 288 13.57 -15.26 -5.01
N GLN A 289 13.15 -15.26 -3.75
CA GLN A 289 11.74 -15.38 -3.36
C GLN A 289 10.91 -14.22 -3.91
N ALA A 290 11.39 -12.99 -3.72
CA ALA A 290 10.71 -11.78 -4.18
C ALA A 290 10.60 -11.74 -5.70
N THR A 291 11.70 -12.10 -6.40
CA THR A 291 11.73 -12.22 -7.86
C THR A 291 10.74 -13.26 -8.35
N GLY A 292 10.69 -14.44 -7.72
CA GLY A 292 9.71 -15.48 -8.07
C GLY A 292 8.26 -15.00 -7.95
N ARG A 293 7.90 -14.35 -6.83
CA ARG A 293 6.56 -13.80 -6.63
C ARG A 293 6.21 -12.69 -7.62
N PHE A 294 7.16 -11.82 -7.93
CA PHE A 294 7.00 -10.80 -8.97
C PHE A 294 6.73 -11.43 -10.34
N THR A 295 7.55 -12.39 -10.76
CA THR A 295 7.37 -13.08 -12.05
C THR A 295 6.04 -13.83 -12.09
N GLU A 296 5.63 -14.50 -11.02
CA GLU A 296 4.32 -15.16 -10.91
C GLU A 296 3.17 -14.16 -11.06
N MET A 297 3.21 -13.04 -10.33
CA MET A 297 2.20 -11.98 -10.42
C MET A 297 2.08 -11.43 -11.85
N VAL A 298 3.21 -11.12 -12.49
CA VAL A 298 3.23 -10.64 -13.87
C VAL A 298 2.69 -11.69 -14.84
N GLN A 299 3.00 -12.97 -14.62
CA GLN A 299 2.49 -14.05 -15.46
C GLN A 299 0.97 -14.20 -15.32
N MET A 300 0.43 -14.09 -14.10
CA MET A 300 -1.03 -14.13 -13.86
C MET A 300 -1.75 -13.04 -14.65
N LEU A 301 -1.26 -11.80 -14.60
CA LEU A 301 -1.81 -10.68 -15.37
C LEU A 301 -1.75 -10.95 -16.89
N LYS A 302 -0.60 -11.40 -17.39
CA LYS A 302 -0.40 -11.69 -18.82
C LYS A 302 -1.28 -12.84 -19.32
N ASP A 303 -1.51 -13.88 -18.50
CA ASP A 303 -2.37 -15.02 -18.84
C ASP A 303 -3.84 -14.59 -19.04
N GLU A 304 -4.26 -13.54 -18.34
CA GLU A 304 -5.58 -12.91 -18.48
C GLU A 304 -5.63 -11.82 -19.56
N GLY A 305 -4.54 -11.63 -20.31
CA GLY A 305 -4.47 -10.68 -21.42
C GLY A 305 -4.21 -9.23 -21.03
N VAL A 306 -3.84 -8.97 -19.77
CA VAL A 306 -3.47 -7.63 -19.30
C VAL A 306 -2.11 -7.21 -19.87
N THR A 307 -2.00 -5.98 -20.35
CA THR A 307 -0.71 -5.38 -20.69
C THR A 307 0.04 -5.01 -19.42
N VAL A 308 1.21 -5.58 -19.19
CA VAL A 308 2.00 -5.33 -17.98
C VAL A 308 3.28 -4.58 -18.32
N ILE A 309 3.45 -3.41 -17.71
CA ILE A 309 4.67 -2.59 -17.78
C ILE A 309 5.18 -2.29 -16.38
N SER A 310 6.41 -1.80 -16.27
CA SER A 310 6.96 -1.33 -15.00
C SER A 310 7.58 0.05 -15.12
N ALA A 311 7.50 0.82 -14.04
CA ALA A 311 8.22 2.07 -13.86
C ALA A 311 8.82 2.11 -12.46
N GLU A 312 9.75 3.03 -12.19
CA GLU A 312 10.35 3.19 -10.86
C GLU A 312 9.73 4.34 -10.08
N ILE A 313 9.66 4.20 -8.76
CA ILE A 313 9.50 5.33 -7.85
C ILE A 313 10.77 5.49 -7.00
N PRO A 314 11.60 6.52 -7.26
CA PRO A 314 12.84 6.72 -6.52
C PRO A 314 12.56 7.21 -5.09
N TYR A 315 13.59 7.22 -4.23
CA TYR A 315 13.49 7.94 -2.96
C TYR A 315 13.44 9.45 -3.21
N THR A 316 12.77 10.19 -2.31
CA THR A 316 12.76 11.66 -2.38
C THR A 316 14.19 12.20 -2.31
N PRO A 317 14.50 13.36 -2.91
CA PRO A 317 15.82 13.99 -2.76
C PRO A 317 16.19 14.23 -1.29
N GLY A 318 15.19 14.41 -0.42
CA GLY A 318 15.34 14.46 1.04
C GLY A 318 16.12 13.27 1.62
N TYR A 319 15.97 12.09 1.02
CA TYR A 319 16.60 10.86 1.48
C TYR A 319 17.63 10.25 0.51
N GLN A 320 17.43 10.40 -0.79
CA GLN A 320 18.36 9.92 -1.81
C GLN A 320 19.71 10.65 -1.71
N ASP A 321 19.73 11.98 -1.54
CA ASP A 321 21.00 12.73 -1.49
C ASP A 321 21.88 12.34 -0.29
N PRO A 322 21.35 12.22 0.95
CA PRO A 322 22.14 11.73 2.07
C PRO A 322 22.60 10.27 1.90
N LEU A 323 21.76 9.41 1.32
CA LEU A 323 22.12 8.01 1.06
C LEU A 323 23.28 7.91 0.07
N GLU A 324 23.20 8.62 -1.05
CA GLU A 324 24.23 8.60 -2.09
C GLU A 324 25.57 9.19 -1.59
N ARG A 325 25.50 10.17 -0.67
CA ARG A 325 26.69 10.74 -0.02
C ARG A 325 27.40 9.76 0.91
N GLU A 326 26.63 9.01 1.70
CA GLU A 326 27.17 8.01 2.63
C GLU A 326 27.59 6.73 1.89
N TYR A 327 26.86 6.37 0.84
CA TYR A 327 26.99 5.13 0.08
C TYR A 327 27.04 5.42 -1.44
N PRO A 328 28.15 5.93 -1.98
CA PRO A 328 28.25 6.22 -3.42
C PRO A 328 27.95 5.01 -4.31
N GLY A 329 27.14 5.23 -5.35
CA GLY A 329 26.61 4.20 -6.26
C GLY A 329 25.33 3.53 -5.75
N TYR A 330 24.60 4.14 -4.82
CA TYR A 330 23.35 3.59 -4.29
C TYR A 330 22.24 3.64 -5.33
N ASP A 331 22.09 4.78 -6.02
CA ASP A 331 21.08 4.91 -7.06
C ASP A 331 21.33 3.97 -8.25
N GLU A 332 22.58 3.88 -8.72
CA GLU A 332 22.97 2.96 -9.80
C GLU A 332 22.59 1.50 -9.48
N ARG A 333 22.78 1.09 -8.22
CA ARG A 333 22.39 -0.26 -7.76
C ARG A 333 20.88 -0.44 -7.66
N ARG A 334 20.15 0.58 -7.22
CA ARG A 334 18.68 0.59 -7.23
C ARG A 334 18.16 0.35 -8.64
N GLN A 335 18.57 1.19 -9.60
CA GLN A 335 18.13 1.10 -10.99
C GLN A 335 18.50 -0.26 -11.60
N THR A 336 19.72 -0.76 -11.32
CA THR A 336 20.14 -2.09 -11.76
C THR A 336 19.23 -3.20 -11.19
N ALA A 337 18.85 -3.12 -9.92
CA ALA A 337 17.97 -4.10 -9.30
C ALA A 337 16.54 -4.05 -9.87
N ALA A 338 16.01 -2.85 -10.14
CA ALA A 338 14.71 -2.66 -10.77
C ALA A 338 14.68 -3.20 -12.21
N ALA A 339 15.68 -2.84 -13.02
CA ALA A 339 15.83 -3.35 -14.38
C ALA A 339 15.94 -4.88 -14.42
N ASN A 340 16.78 -5.48 -13.56
CA ASN A 340 16.90 -6.93 -13.45
C ASN A 340 15.59 -7.61 -13.03
N LEU A 341 14.80 -6.96 -12.16
CA LEU A 341 13.50 -7.49 -11.76
C LEU A 341 12.53 -7.50 -12.94
N ALA A 342 12.40 -6.38 -13.66
CA ALA A 342 11.55 -6.28 -14.84
C ALA A 342 11.97 -7.26 -15.94
N ASP A 343 13.27 -7.37 -16.21
CA ASP A 343 13.84 -8.33 -17.17
C ASP A 343 13.50 -9.77 -16.81
N SER A 344 13.49 -10.13 -15.52
CA SER A 344 13.15 -11.48 -15.05
C SER A 344 11.73 -11.91 -15.42
N ALA A 345 10.80 -10.96 -15.57
CA ALA A 345 9.43 -11.20 -15.98
C ALA A 345 9.16 -10.85 -17.47
N GLY A 346 10.19 -10.39 -18.19
CA GLY A 346 10.11 -9.99 -19.59
C GLY A 346 9.04 -8.93 -19.84
N ILE A 347 9.02 -7.88 -19.03
CA ILE A 347 8.15 -6.71 -19.22
C ILE A 347 8.98 -5.48 -19.56
N GLU A 348 8.34 -4.51 -20.22
CA GLU A 348 8.97 -3.23 -20.50
C GLU A 348 9.20 -2.45 -19.18
N HIS A 349 10.34 -1.76 -19.11
CA HIS A 349 10.77 -1.03 -17.93
C HIS A 349 11.09 0.42 -18.27
N PHE A 350 10.44 1.33 -17.55
CA PHE A 350 10.59 2.78 -17.67
C PHE A 350 11.34 3.31 -16.44
N PRO A 351 12.68 3.43 -16.51
CA PRO A 351 13.47 3.88 -15.39
C PRO A 351 13.18 5.34 -15.06
N VAL A 352 13.20 5.66 -13.78
CA VAL A 352 13.10 7.03 -13.27
C VAL A 352 14.33 7.31 -12.41
N ASP A 353 15.20 8.18 -12.90
CA ASP A 353 16.47 8.51 -12.25
C ASP A 353 16.25 9.27 -10.95
N ALA A 354 15.44 10.33 -11.00
CA ALA A 354 15.17 11.21 -9.87
C ALA A 354 13.84 11.92 -10.07
N PHE A 355 13.31 12.49 -8.98
CA PHE A 355 12.26 13.50 -9.06
C PHE A 355 12.80 14.77 -9.75
N GLY A 356 11.96 15.42 -10.54
CA GLY A 356 12.32 16.63 -11.29
C GLY A 356 12.53 17.87 -10.42
N ASP A 357 12.83 19.00 -11.07
CA ASP A 357 13.03 20.31 -10.42
C ASP A 357 11.76 20.84 -9.71
N TRP A 358 10.63 20.14 -9.85
CA TRP A 358 9.38 20.43 -9.15
C TRP A 358 9.42 20.04 -7.66
N TRP A 359 10.26 19.09 -7.25
CA TRP A 359 10.28 18.61 -5.87
C TRP A 359 10.80 19.70 -4.91
N GLY A 360 10.01 20.03 -3.89
CA GLY A 360 10.35 21.05 -2.90
C GLY A 360 9.41 21.09 -1.69
N ASP A 361 9.20 22.29 -1.15
CA ASP A 361 8.30 22.51 -0.02
C ASP A 361 6.88 22.04 -0.36
N GLY A 362 6.32 21.16 0.46
CA GLY A 362 4.97 20.64 0.26
C GLY A 362 4.89 19.36 -0.57
N SER A 363 5.95 18.98 -1.30
CA SER A 363 5.92 17.79 -2.17
C SER A 363 5.99 16.46 -1.41
N SER A 364 6.44 16.45 -0.15
CA SER A 364 6.64 15.22 0.62
C SER A 364 5.81 15.17 1.90
N ARG A 365 5.38 13.96 2.29
CA ARG A 365 4.83 13.66 3.61
C ARG A 365 5.96 13.42 4.61
N ASP A 366 6.96 12.65 4.20
CA ASP A 366 8.13 12.29 4.99
C ASP A 366 9.37 12.11 4.10
N GLU A 367 10.41 11.42 4.59
CA GLU A 367 11.65 11.25 3.84
C GLU A 367 11.55 10.31 2.62
N ILE A 368 10.51 9.47 2.51
CA ILE A 368 10.35 8.53 1.37
C ILE A 368 9.00 8.62 0.67
N HIS A 369 7.97 9.18 1.28
CA HIS A 369 6.63 9.30 0.73
C HIS A 369 6.33 10.72 0.26
N LEU A 370 5.71 10.84 -0.92
CA LEU A 370 5.19 12.11 -1.40
C LEU A 370 3.90 12.50 -0.66
N ALA A 371 3.60 13.79 -0.70
CA ALA A 371 2.29 14.32 -0.34
C ALA A 371 1.48 14.58 -1.63
N PRO A 372 0.17 14.89 -1.55
CA PRO A 372 -0.70 15.01 -2.73
C PRO A 372 -0.17 15.87 -3.88
N GLU A 373 0.38 17.05 -3.58
CA GLU A 373 0.96 17.92 -4.61
C GLU A 373 2.16 17.24 -5.31
N GLY A 374 3.08 16.64 -4.54
CA GLY A 374 4.21 15.92 -5.12
C GLY A 374 3.80 14.66 -5.87
N ALA A 375 2.75 13.97 -5.44
CA ALA A 375 2.22 12.78 -6.13
C ALA A 375 1.57 13.13 -7.47
N ALA A 376 0.89 14.28 -7.54
CA ALA A 376 0.36 14.83 -8.79
C ALA A 376 1.49 15.28 -9.73
N ASP A 377 2.50 15.98 -9.22
CA ASP A 377 3.68 16.36 -10.01
C ASP A 377 4.46 15.14 -10.50
N PHE A 378 4.53 14.08 -9.71
CA PHE A 378 5.17 12.83 -10.13
C PHE A 378 4.35 12.10 -11.21
N ALA A 379 3.01 12.10 -11.10
CA ALA A 379 2.15 11.60 -12.17
C ALA A 379 2.36 12.37 -13.49
N ASP A 380 2.54 13.70 -13.41
CA ASP A 380 2.92 14.53 -14.57
C ASP A 380 4.28 14.11 -15.13
N GLN A 381 5.30 13.91 -14.27
CA GLN A 381 6.63 13.47 -14.68
C GLN A 381 6.62 12.09 -15.36
N LEU A 382 5.79 11.16 -14.88
CA LEU A 382 5.64 9.84 -15.53
C LEU A 382 5.15 9.99 -16.97
N VAL A 383 4.20 10.89 -17.23
CA VAL A 383 3.64 11.08 -18.57
C VAL A 383 4.54 11.93 -19.47
N ASP A 384 5.08 13.04 -18.94
CA ASP A 384 5.75 14.05 -19.76
C ASP A 384 7.25 13.80 -19.92
N ASP A 385 7.90 13.31 -18.87
CA ASP A 385 9.36 13.29 -18.77
C ASP A 385 9.95 11.88 -18.78
N THR A 386 9.14 10.83 -18.57
CA THR A 386 9.59 9.43 -18.60
C THR A 386 9.44 8.86 -20.01
N PRO A 387 10.53 8.69 -20.78
CA PRO A 387 10.41 8.43 -22.22
C PRO A 387 9.69 7.12 -22.54
N GLY A 388 8.61 7.23 -23.33
CA GLY A 388 7.85 6.08 -23.81
C GLY A 388 6.81 5.52 -22.83
N PHE A 389 6.77 5.98 -21.58
CA PHE A 389 5.83 5.47 -20.58
C PHE A 389 4.37 5.69 -21.02
N ALA A 390 4.00 6.93 -21.33
CA ALA A 390 2.64 7.27 -21.75
C ALA A 390 2.22 6.56 -23.05
N ASP A 391 3.15 6.44 -24.00
CA ASP A 391 2.93 5.72 -25.26
C ASP A 391 2.64 4.24 -25.01
N ALA A 392 3.38 3.59 -24.12
CA ALA A 392 3.20 2.18 -23.80
C ALA A 392 1.90 1.92 -23.01
N VAL A 393 1.54 2.80 -22.07
CA VAL A 393 0.24 2.72 -21.40
C VAL A 393 -0.88 2.87 -22.42
N THR A 394 -0.84 3.91 -23.25
CA THR A 394 -1.88 4.19 -24.26
C THR A 394 -2.00 3.05 -25.26
N ALA A 395 -0.88 2.47 -25.72
CA ALA A 395 -0.91 1.30 -26.60
C ALA A 395 -1.50 0.05 -25.94
N GLY A 396 -1.38 -0.09 -24.62
CA GLY A 396 -1.99 -1.19 -23.88
C GLY A 396 -3.50 -1.02 -23.61
N LEU A 397 -4.06 0.17 -23.85
CA LEU A 397 -5.49 0.45 -23.75
C LEU A 397 -6.28 0.06 -25.01
N GLU A 398 -5.60 -0.08 -26.15
CA GLU A 398 -6.15 -0.50 -27.46
C GLU A 398 -6.35 -2.02 -27.56
#